data_AF-A0A6S7BXB0-F1
#
_entry.id   AF-A0A6S7BXB0-F1
#
_cell.length_a   1.000
_cell.length_b   1.000
_cell.length_c   1.000
_cell.angle_alpha   90.00
_cell.angle_beta   90.00
_cell.angle_gamma   90.00
#
_symmetry.space_group_name_H-M   'P 1'
#
loop_
_entity.id
_entity.type
_entity.pdbx_description
1 polymer ?
#
loop_
_entity_poly.entity_id
_entity_poly.type
_entity_poly.pdbx_seq_one_letter_code
_entity_poly.pdbx_strand_id
1 'polypeptide(L)'
;MPKYFELVELPGRQHFHCERLRATLSTDACGDRWKAAGVATADARWITCKSCRIGARHAGEINANPSPFRAVKICARCHLTASRLIAKHLCISCYNRQREQVIGANAKGTKPVKLPPLHRRSISYMAGGKLKTETIDRSLDTTELIVAVLRDERYAVQFGWQAPAGVRALLQFEGGHA
;
A
#
# COMPACT_ATOMS: atom_id res chain seq x y z
N MET A 1 21.96 12.94 -3.02
CA MET A 1 20.87 13.79 -3.60
C MET A 1 21.21 14.07 -5.04
N PRO A 2 20.22 14.09 -5.97
CA PRO A 2 20.48 14.43 -7.36
C PRO A 2 21.01 15.87 -7.47
N LYS A 3 22.01 16.08 -8.31
CA LYS A 3 22.50 17.41 -8.69
C LYS A 3 21.62 17.94 -9.83
N TYR A 4 21.16 19.17 -9.69
CA TYR A 4 20.33 19.83 -10.70
C TYR A 4 21.17 20.82 -11.51
N PHE A 5 20.85 20.93 -12.79
CA PHE A 5 21.49 21.85 -13.72
C PHE A 5 20.50 22.28 -14.81
N GLU A 6 20.81 23.36 -15.51
CA GLU A 6 20.07 23.79 -16.69
C GLU A 6 20.88 23.48 -17.94
N LEU A 7 20.19 23.11 -19.03
CA LEU A 7 20.82 22.94 -20.33
C LEU A 7 20.78 24.27 -21.06
N VAL A 8 21.89 24.64 -21.70
CA VAL A 8 22.01 25.93 -22.42
C VAL A 8 20.97 26.00 -23.55
N GLU A 9 20.67 24.87 -24.16
CA GLU A 9 19.71 24.72 -25.26
C GLU A 9 18.24 24.75 -24.79
N LEU A 10 17.98 24.57 -23.48
CA LEU A 10 16.64 24.55 -22.89
C LEU A 10 16.60 25.40 -21.61
N PRO A 11 16.70 26.73 -21.73
CA PRO A 11 16.74 27.63 -20.60
C PRO A 11 15.44 27.59 -19.78
N GLY A 12 15.55 27.72 -18.45
CA GLY A 12 14.40 27.74 -17.55
C GLY A 12 13.81 26.36 -17.20
N ARG A 13 14.40 25.27 -17.69
CA ARG A 13 14.06 23.90 -17.27
C ARG A 13 15.19 23.29 -16.44
N GLN A 14 14.83 22.82 -15.26
CA GLN A 14 15.77 22.06 -14.42
C GLN A 14 15.88 20.62 -14.88
N HIS A 15 17.11 20.18 -15.08
CA HIS A 15 17.49 18.82 -15.43
C HIS A 15 18.31 18.17 -14.32
N PHE A 16 18.31 16.84 -14.29
CA PHE A 16 19.17 16.05 -13.41
C PHE A 16 19.50 14.70 -14.06
N HIS A 17 20.58 14.07 -13.60
CA HIS A 17 20.89 12.69 -13.98
C HIS A 17 20.12 11.69 -13.09
N CYS A 18 19.27 10.87 -13.70
CA CYS A 18 18.50 9.84 -13.02
C CYS A 18 19.24 8.50 -13.07
N GLU A 19 19.87 8.11 -11.95
CA GLU A 19 20.59 6.84 -11.82
C GLU A 19 19.73 5.60 -12.15
N ARG A 20 18.45 5.61 -11.76
CA ARG A 20 17.55 4.46 -11.95
C ARG A 20 17.23 4.18 -13.42
N LEU A 21 17.20 5.22 -14.24
CA LEU A 21 16.94 5.14 -15.67
C LEU A 21 18.20 5.34 -16.51
N ARG A 22 19.33 5.66 -15.87
CA ARG A 22 20.61 6.02 -16.50
C ARG A 22 20.45 7.08 -17.59
N ALA A 23 19.62 8.10 -17.31
CA ALA A 23 19.23 9.12 -18.28
C ALA A 23 19.13 10.50 -17.64
N THR A 24 19.44 11.54 -18.41
CA THR A 24 19.19 12.93 -18.03
C THR A 24 17.73 13.29 -18.32
N LEU A 25 17.03 13.80 -17.32
CA LEU A 25 15.60 14.12 -17.41
C LEU A 25 15.34 15.51 -16.83
N SER A 26 14.31 16.19 -17.36
CA SER A 26 13.75 17.34 -16.65
C SER A 26 13.01 16.88 -15.39
N THR A 27 12.92 17.77 -14.40
CA THR A 27 12.14 17.53 -13.18
C THR A 27 10.68 17.22 -13.51
N ASP A 28 10.07 17.97 -14.43
CA ASP A 28 8.69 17.78 -14.88
C ASP A 28 8.46 16.38 -15.46
N ALA A 29 9.33 15.96 -16.40
CA ALA A 29 9.23 14.65 -17.02
C ALA A 29 9.43 13.51 -16.01
N CYS A 30 10.26 13.70 -14.99
CA CYS A 30 10.41 12.73 -13.90
C CYS A 30 9.13 12.62 -13.06
N GLY A 31 8.52 13.76 -12.71
CA GLY A 31 7.25 13.81 -11.98
C GLY A 31 6.12 13.13 -12.75
N ASP A 32 6.00 13.37 -14.05
CA ASP A 32 4.96 12.77 -14.89
C ASP A 32 5.13 11.26 -15.04
N ARG A 33 6.37 10.78 -15.22
CA ARG A 33 6.66 9.34 -15.22
C ARG A 33 6.29 8.67 -13.90
N TRP A 34 6.53 9.35 -12.77
CA TRP A 34 6.13 8.84 -11.46
C TRP A 34 4.60 8.77 -11.32
N LYS A 35 3.87 9.79 -11.76
CA LYS A 35 2.39 9.78 -11.76
C LYS A 35 1.85 8.64 -12.64
N ALA A 36 2.41 8.48 -13.84
CA ALA A 36 2.06 7.41 -14.76
C ALA A 36 2.39 6.01 -14.23
N ALA A 37 3.43 5.87 -13.41
CA ALA A 37 3.78 4.61 -12.74
C ALA A 37 2.83 4.26 -11.57
N GLY A 38 2.17 5.27 -10.99
CA GLY A 38 1.33 5.17 -9.80
C GLY A 38 -0.08 4.63 -10.05
N VAL A 39 -0.48 4.38 -11.30
CA VAL A 39 -1.80 3.84 -11.64
C VAL A 39 -1.76 2.31 -11.80
N ALA A 40 -2.88 1.64 -11.51
CA ALA A 40 -2.94 0.17 -11.55
C ALA A 40 -2.78 -0.43 -12.96
N THR A 41 -2.98 0.39 -14.00
CA THR A 41 -2.81 0.04 -15.41
C THR A 41 -1.50 0.61 -15.98
N ALA A 42 -0.55 0.96 -15.11
CA ALA A 42 0.73 1.51 -15.54
C ALA A 42 1.45 0.52 -16.45
N ASP A 43 2.00 1.06 -17.54
CA ASP A 43 2.89 0.33 -18.43
C ASP A 43 4.11 -0.18 -17.64
N ALA A 44 4.52 -1.43 -17.90
CA ALA A 44 5.63 -2.08 -17.23
C ALA A 44 6.93 -1.27 -17.35
N ARG A 45 7.09 -0.47 -18.42
CA ARG A 45 8.25 0.42 -18.59
C ARG A 45 8.42 1.45 -17.46
N TRP A 46 7.35 1.79 -16.75
CA TRP A 46 7.36 2.76 -15.65
C TRP A 46 7.52 2.14 -14.26
N ILE A 47 7.68 0.82 -14.16
CA ILE A 47 7.73 0.13 -12.86
C ILE A 47 8.85 0.65 -11.96
N THR A 48 9.99 1.04 -12.54
CA THR A 48 11.13 1.63 -11.83
C THR A 48 10.79 2.99 -11.21
N CYS A 49 9.82 3.73 -11.74
CA CYS A 49 9.45 5.05 -11.22
C CYS A 49 8.42 4.96 -10.08
N LYS A 50 7.68 3.85 -9.96
CA LYS A 50 6.48 3.68 -9.13
C LYS A 50 6.61 4.06 -7.65
N SER A 51 7.71 3.68 -6.99
CA SER A 51 7.99 3.97 -5.58
C SER A 51 9.16 4.97 -5.42
N CYS A 52 9.53 5.68 -6.48
CA CYS A 52 10.68 6.57 -6.46
C CYS A 52 10.40 7.84 -5.63
N ARG A 53 11.16 8.05 -4.55
CA ARG A 53 11.06 9.27 -3.72
C ARG A 53 11.40 10.55 -4.46
N ILE A 54 12.35 10.49 -5.41
CA ILE A 54 12.73 11.65 -6.24
C ILE A 54 11.55 12.02 -7.16
N GLY A 55 10.97 11.03 -7.85
CA GLY A 55 9.80 11.26 -8.69
C GLY A 55 8.59 11.77 -7.92
N ALA A 56 8.34 11.25 -6.71
CA ALA A 56 7.30 11.77 -5.83
C ALA A 56 7.52 13.26 -5.49
N ARG A 57 8.75 13.64 -5.14
CA ARG A 57 9.11 15.03 -4.86
C ARG A 57 8.90 15.93 -6.09
N HIS A 58 9.33 15.50 -7.27
CA HIS A 58 9.11 16.25 -8.52
C HIS A 58 7.63 16.34 -8.92
N ALA A 59 6.82 15.34 -8.53
CA ALA A 59 5.38 15.38 -8.70
C ALA A 59 4.65 16.25 -7.65
N GLY A 60 5.37 16.86 -6.70
CA GLY A 60 4.80 17.67 -5.62
C GLY A 60 4.20 16.85 -4.46
N GLU A 61 4.46 15.54 -4.42
CA GLU A 61 3.90 14.64 -3.42
C GLU A 61 4.86 14.47 -2.23
N ILE A 62 4.45 15.05 -1.10
CA ILE A 62 5.17 14.93 0.17
C ILE A 62 4.69 13.66 0.88
N ASN A 63 5.61 12.82 1.33
CA ASN A 63 5.33 11.55 2.01
C ASN A 63 4.49 10.55 1.20
N ALA A 64 4.76 10.41 -0.10
CA ALA A 64 4.10 9.37 -0.90
C ALA A 64 4.40 7.96 -0.39
N ASN A 65 3.44 7.04 -0.52
CA ASN A 65 3.58 5.65 -0.15
C ASN A 65 4.73 4.97 -0.93
N PRO A 66 5.80 4.52 -0.24
CA PRO A 66 6.95 3.87 -0.89
C PRO A 66 6.74 2.37 -1.12
N SER A 67 5.63 1.80 -0.66
CA SER A 67 5.33 0.38 -0.74
C SER A 67 5.39 -0.14 -2.18
N PRO A 68 6.05 -1.29 -2.43
CA PRO A 68 6.00 -1.94 -3.74
C PRO A 68 4.59 -2.43 -4.09
N PHE A 69 3.72 -2.61 -3.09
CA PHE A 69 2.34 -3.06 -3.29
C PHE A 69 1.41 -1.93 -3.74
N ARG A 70 1.80 -0.65 -3.61
CA ARG A 70 0.99 0.49 -4.05
C ARG A 70 0.52 0.26 -5.48
N ALA A 71 -0.77 0.41 -5.78
CA ALA A 71 -1.32 0.23 -7.14
C ALA A 71 -1.00 -1.13 -7.81
N VAL A 72 -0.60 -2.17 -7.06
CA VAL A 72 -0.55 -3.56 -7.55
C VAL A 72 -1.87 -4.21 -7.21
N LYS A 73 -2.46 -4.96 -8.14
CA LYS A 73 -3.63 -5.81 -7.87
C LYS A 73 -3.23 -7.09 -7.13
N ILE A 74 -2.70 -6.95 -5.92
CA ILE A 74 -2.30 -8.05 -5.05
C ILE A 74 -3.44 -8.39 -4.09
N CYS A 75 -3.74 -9.68 -3.95
CA CYS A 75 -4.71 -10.17 -2.97
C CYS A 75 -4.13 -9.98 -1.56
N ALA A 76 -4.89 -9.34 -0.68
CA ALA A 76 -4.50 -9.12 0.70
C ALA A 76 -4.33 -10.44 1.48
N ARG A 77 -5.10 -11.48 1.16
CA ARG A 77 -5.09 -12.75 1.91
C ARG A 77 -4.05 -13.75 1.46
N CYS A 78 -3.88 -13.94 0.14
CA CYS A 78 -2.95 -14.93 -0.40
C CYS A 78 -1.69 -14.32 -1.01
N HIS A 79 -1.60 -12.99 -1.07
CA HIS A 79 -0.46 -12.23 -1.60
C HIS A 79 -0.14 -12.51 -3.08
N LEU A 80 -1.02 -13.21 -3.79
CA LEU A 80 -0.91 -13.42 -5.23
C LEU A 80 -1.49 -12.24 -6.00
N THR A 81 -0.87 -11.91 -7.13
CA THR A 81 -1.41 -10.96 -8.08
C THR A 81 -2.68 -11.50 -8.73
N ALA A 82 -3.62 -10.62 -9.04
CA ALA A 82 -4.91 -10.96 -9.64
C ALA A 82 -5.29 -9.95 -10.72
N SER A 83 -6.04 -10.39 -11.72
CA SER A 83 -6.58 -9.49 -12.76
C SER A 83 -7.57 -8.47 -12.20
N ARG A 84 -8.28 -8.85 -11.12
CA ARG A 84 -9.21 -8.00 -10.37
C ARG A 84 -9.22 -8.36 -8.89
N LEU A 85 -9.61 -7.39 -8.07
CA LEU A 85 -9.84 -7.57 -6.64
C LEU A 85 -11.34 -7.38 -6.33
N ILE A 86 -11.90 -8.29 -5.55
CA ILE A 86 -13.26 -8.26 -5.03
C ILE A 86 -13.24 -7.57 -3.68
N ALA A 87 -14.22 -6.68 -3.44
CA ALA A 87 -14.25 -5.79 -2.27
C ALA A 87 -12.92 -5.03 -2.08
N LYS A 88 -12.24 -4.71 -3.19
CA LYS A 88 -10.91 -4.06 -3.26
C LYS A 88 -9.73 -4.85 -2.68
N HIS A 89 -9.91 -5.95 -1.93
CA HIS A 89 -8.81 -6.62 -1.24
C HIS A 89 -8.63 -8.13 -1.51
N LEU A 90 -9.60 -8.85 -2.07
CA LEU A 90 -9.50 -10.30 -2.29
C LEU A 90 -9.40 -10.68 -3.77
N CYS A 91 -8.64 -11.72 -4.11
CA CYS A 91 -8.79 -12.37 -5.41
C CYS A 91 -10.08 -13.23 -5.44
N ILE A 92 -10.48 -13.66 -6.64
CA ILE A 92 -11.67 -14.51 -6.83
C ILE A 92 -11.60 -15.82 -6.02
N SER A 93 -10.42 -16.43 -5.92
CA SER A 93 -10.23 -17.69 -5.17
C SER A 93 -10.45 -17.49 -3.67
N CYS A 94 -9.84 -16.47 -3.06
CA CYS A 94 -10.02 -16.16 -1.64
C CYS A 94 -11.46 -15.74 -1.32
N TYR A 95 -12.09 -14.96 -2.22
CA TYR A 95 -13.49 -14.60 -2.09
C TYR A 95 -14.41 -15.83 -2.12
N ASN A 96 -14.19 -16.75 -3.06
CA ASN A 96 -14.98 -17.97 -3.15
C ASN A 96 -14.82 -18.84 -1.89
N ARG A 97 -13.59 -19.03 -1.39
CA ARG A 97 -13.35 -19.78 -0.14
C ARG A 97 -14.04 -19.15 1.06
N GLN A 98 -14.05 -17.81 1.15
CA GLN A 98 -14.80 -17.10 2.18
C GLN A 98 -16.30 -17.35 2.04
N ARG A 99 -16.83 -17.29 0.82
CA ARG A 99 -18.25 -17.58 0.55
C ARG A 99 -18.60 -19.02 0.93
N GLU A 100 -17.75 -20.00 0.63
CA GLU A 100 -17.95 -21.40 1.04
C GLU A 100 -18.05 -21.53 2.55
N GLN A 101 -17.19 -20.84 3.31
CA GLN A 101 -17.25 -20.84 4.77
C GLN A 101 -18.53 -20.19 5.31
N VAL A 102 -18.98 -19.09 4.71
CA VAL A 102 -20.22 -18.40 5.09
C VAL A 102 -21.45 -19.27 4.81
N ILE A 103 -21.47 -19.99 3.67
CA ILE A 103 -22.56 -20.90 3.30
C ILE A 103 -22.46 -22.24 4.04
N GLY A 104 -21.28 -22.61 4.51
CA GLY A 104 -21.01 -23.89 5.16
C GLY A 104 -20.81 -25.06 4.19
N ALA A 105 -20.77 -24.80 2.88
CA ALA A 105 -20.63 -25.80 1.83
C ALA A 105 -19.67 -25.34 0.72
N ASN A 106 -18.81 -26.24 0.27
CA ASN A 106 -17.97 -26.03 -0.91
C ASN A 106 -18.74 -26.32 -2.21
N ALA A 107 -18.08 -26.16 -3.36
CA ALA A 107 -18.67 -26.47 -4.67
C ALA A 107 -19.19 -27.92 -4.84
N LYS A 108 -18.76 -28.86 -3.99
CA LYS A 108 -19.21 -30.26 -3.97
C LYS A 108 -20.27 -30.54 -2.88
N GLY A 109 -20.74 -29.51 -2.17
CA GLY A 109 -21.69 -29.64 -1.08
C GLY A 109 -21.10 -30.10 0.26
N THR A 110 -19.77 -30.24 0.38
CA THR A 110 -19.13 -30.69 1.62
C THR A 110 -18.62 -29.53 2.46
N LYS A 111 -18.53 -29.73 3.78
CA LYS A 111 -18.09 -28.68 4.72
C LYS A 111 -16.67 -28.21 4.37
N PRO A 112 -16.42 -26.90 4.25
CA PRO A 112 -15.09 -26.38 3.95
C PRO A 112 -14.16 -26.59 5.15
N VAL A 113 -13.05 -27.29 4.92
CA VAL A 113 -12.04 -27.61 5.95
C VAL A 113 -10.74 -26.80 5.83
N LYS A 114 -10.48 -26.23 4.65
CA LYS A 114 -9.17 -25.63 4.33
C LYS A 114 -9.02 -24.18 4.81
N LEU A 115 -10.13 -23.48 5.08
CA LEU A 115 -10.10 -22.08 5.47
C LEU A 115 -10.35 -21.96 6.97
N PRO A 116 -9.41 -21.42 7.75
CA PRO A 116 -9.62 -21.13 9.16
C PRO A 116 -10.78 -20.15 9.38
N PRO A 117 -11.38 -20.10 10.58
CA PRO A 117 -12.36 -19.10 10.97
C PRO A 117 -11.91 -17.68 10.61
N LEU A 118 -12.76 -16.97 9.87
CA LEU A 118 -12.53 -15.56 9.56
C LEU A 118 -13.16 -14.70 10.64
N HIS A 119 -12.43 -13.66 11.04
CA HIS A 119 -12.87 -12.75 12.09
C HIS A 119 -12.82 -11.30 11.63
N ARG A 120 -13.67 -10.48 12.24
CA ARG A 120 -13.56 -9.04 12.11
C ARG A 120 -12.31 -8.57 12.84
N ARG A 121 -11.41 -7.93 12.12
CA ARG A 121 -10.20 -7.34 12.68
C ARG A 121 -10.07 -5.89 12.24
N SER A 122 -9.35 -5.11 13.04
CA SER A 122 -9.03 -3.73 12.75
C SER A 122 -7.55 -3.47 13.03
N ILE A 123 -6.92 -2.65 12.20
CA ILE A 123 -5.58 -2.10 12.47
C ILE A 123 -5.60 -0.60 12.43
N SER A 124 -4.88 0.03 13.35
CA SER A 124 -4.63 1.47 13.34
C SER A 124 -3.25 1.75 12.72
N TYR A 125 -3.17 2.79 11.91
CA TYR A 125 -1.94 3.19 11.23
C TYR A 125 -1.89 4.70 11.05
N MET A 126 -0.68 5.25 10.97
CA MET A 126 -0.45 6.65 10.63
C MET A 126 -0.21 6.78 9.13
N ALA A 127 -0.89 7.71 8.48
CA ALA A 127 -0.68 8.06 7.08
C ALA A 127 -0.92 9.56 6.88
N GLY A 128 0.06 10.26 6.29
CA GLY A 128 -0.04 11.70 6.04
C GLY A 128 -0.25 12.52 7.32
N GLY A 129 0.35 12.10 8.44
CA GLY A 129 0.20 12.76 9.74
C GLY A 129 -1.13 12.50 10.45
N LYS A 130 -2.01 11.66 9.91
CA LYS A 130 -3.31 11.33 10.51
C LYS A 130 -3.35 9.88 10.96
N LEU A 131 -3.93 9.64 12.14
CA LEU A 131 -4.28 8.31 12.60
C LEU A 131 -5.52 7.84 11.83
N LYS A 132 -5.43 6.67 11.22
CA LYS A 132 -6.52 6.00 10.51
C LYS A 132 -6.69 4.59 11.04
N THR A 133 -7.87 4.02 10.85
CA THR A 133 -8.16 2.64 11.22
C THR A 133 -8.78 1.93 10.02
N GLU A 134 -8.20 0.81 9.62
CA GLU A 134 -8.77 -0.08 8.60
C GLU A 134 -9.44 -1.26 9.29
N THR A 135 -10.63 -1.64 8.84
CA THR A 135 -11.39 -2.77 9.38
C THR A 135 -11.81 -3.71 8.26
N ILE A 136 -11.52 -5.00 8.41
CA ILE A 136 -11.98 -6.06 7.50
C ILE A 136 -12.81 -7.05 8.32
N ASP A 137 -14.08 -7.22 7.93
CA ASP A 137 -15.05 -8.05 8.67
C ASP A 137 -14.73 -9.54 8.68
N ARG A 138 -14.03 -10.01 7.65
CA ARG A 138 -13.74 -11.43 7.46
C ARG A 138 -12.29 -11.58 7.03
N SER A 139 -11.35 -11.29 7.93
CA SER A 139 -9.93 -11.49 7.65
C SER A 139 -9.43 -12.82 8.20
N LEU A 140 -8.33 -13.33 7.63
CA LEU A 140 -7.61 -14.48 8.16
C LEU A 140 -6.76 -14.07 9.36
N ASP A 141 -5.98 -13.01 9.19
CA ASP A 141 -5.02 -12.49 10.16
C ASP A 141 -4.86 -10.97 10.03
N THR A 142 -3.89 -10.41 10.75
CA THR A 142 -3.52 -8.98 10.71
C THR A 142 -2.71 -8.64 9.45
N THR A 143 -1.96 -9.60 8.90
CA THR A 143 -1.16 -9.43 7.67
C THR A 143 -2.06 -9.07 6.49
N GLU A 144 -3.24 -9.68 6.41
CA GLU A 144 -4.25 -9.33 5.41
C GLU A 144 -4.61 -7.83 5.46
N LEU A 145 -4.77 -7.27 6.66
CA LEU A 145 -5.07 -5.84 6.80
C LEU A 145 -3.86 -4.99 6.44
N ILE A 146 -2.65 -5.38 6.85
CA ILE A 146 -1.41 -4.66 6.54
C ILE A 146 -1.20 -4.57 5.02
N VAL A 147 -1.38 -5.68 4.29
CA VAL A 147 -1.22 -5.71 2.83
C VAL A 147 -2.27 -4.85 2.15
N ALA A 148 -3.52 -4.87 2.63
CA ALA A 148 -4.58 -4.01 2.10
C ALA A 148 -4.21 -2.52 2.27
N VAL A 149 -3.78 -2.11 3.47
CA VAL A 149 -3.37 -0.73 3.75
C VAL A 149 -2.14 -0.32 2.91
N LEU A 150 -1.11 -1.15 2.86
CA LEU A 150 0.10 -0.88 2.07
C LEU A 150 -0.17 -0.73 0.57
N ARG A 151 -1.21 -1.37 0.05
CA ARG A 151 -1.61 -1.29 -1.36
C ARG A 151 -2.44 -0.03 -1.65
N ASP A 152 -3.41 0.26 -0.78
CA ASP A 152 -4.47 1.24 -1.05
C ASP A 152 -4.17 2.64 -0.51
N GLU A 153 -3.30 2.76 0.50
CA GLU A 153 -2.98 4.06 1.08
C GLU A 153 -2.08 4.89 0.15
N ARG A 154 -2.38 6.19 0.04
CA ARG A 154 -1.65 7.13 -0.82
C ARG A 154 -0.35 7.58 -0.16
N TYR A 155 -0.38 7.80 1.15
CA TYR A 155 0.75 8.31 1.92
C TYR A 155 1.59 7.18 2.51
N ALA A 156 2.82 7.51 2.89
CA ALA A 156 3.69 6.61 3.63
C ALA A 156 2.98 6.14 4.90
N VAL A 157 2.90 4.83 5.06
CA VAL A 157 2.18 4.17 6.15
C VAL A 157 3.18 3.84 7.25
N GLN A 158 2.78 4.10 8.49
CA GLN A 158 3.48 3.62 9.68
C GLN A 158 2.50 2.79 10.51
N PHE A 159 2.86 1.53 10.74
CA PHE A 159 2.12 0.67 11.65
C PHE A 159 2.72 0.79 13.05
N GLY A 160 1.85 0.93 14.04
CA GLY A 160 2.23 0.90 15.45
C GLY A 160 1.47 -0.22 16.15
N TRP A 161 2.07 -0.78 17.19
CA TRP A 161 1.31 -1.62 18.10
C TRP A 161 0.40 -0.74 18.95
N GLN A 162 -0.91 -0.96 18.85
CA GLN A 162 -1.87 -0.34 19.75
C GLN A 162 -2.18 -1.32 20.87
N ALA A 163 -1.71 -1.03 22.08
CA ALA A 163 -1.97 -1.88 23.23
C ALA A 163 -3.49 -2.08 23.43
N PRO A 164 -3.95 -3.27 23.83
CA PRO A 164 -5.32 -3.47 24.30
C PRO A 164 -5.70 -2.42 25.34
N ALA A 165 -6.96 -2.01 25.41
CA ALA A 165 -7.39 -0.92 26.29
C ALA A 165 -6.92 -1.10 27.75
N GLY A 166 -6.98 -2.33 28.27
CA GLY A 166 -6.46 -2.65 29.61
C GLY A 166 -4.95 -2.44 29.76
N VAL A 167 -4.16 -2.79 28.74
CA VAL A 167 -2.70 -2.57 28.75
C VAL A 167 -2.36 -1.10 28.52
N ARG A 168 -3.14 -0.39 27.70
CA ARG A 168 -3.00 1.05 27.50
C ARG A 168 -3.29 1.83 28.77
N ALA A 169 -4.31 1.43 29.53
CA ALA A 169 -4.62 2.02 30.82
C ALA A 169 -3.44 1.84 31.78
N LEU A 170 -2.83 0.64 31.85
CA LEU A 170 -1.64 0.38 32.66
C LEU A 170 -0.44 1.25 32.25
N LEU A 171 -0.18 1.39 30.94
CA LEU A 171 0.91 2.23 30.43
C LEU A 171 0.70 3.74 30.64
N GLN A 172 -0.55 4.19 30.84
CA GLN A 172 -0.87 5.59 31.12
C GLN A 172 -0.71 5.95 32.61
N PHE A 173 -0.70 4.97 33.51
CA PHE A 173 -0.46 5.19 34.95
C PHE A 173 1.01 5.50 35.29
N GLU A 174 1.96 5.17 34.40
CA GLU A 174 3.40 5.40 34.64
C GLU A 174 3.90 6.78 34.18
N GLY A 175 3.06 7.60 33.53
CA GLY A 175 3.41 8.95 33.06
C GLY A 175 3.03 10.09 34.01
N GLY A 176 2.62 9.77 35.24
CA GLY A 176 2.01 10.71 36.18
C GLY A 176 2.72 10.81 37.51
N HIS A 177 4.05 10.85 37.56
CA HIS A 177 4.78 11.35 38.72
C HIS A 177 6.16 11.94 38.33
N ALA A 178 6.41 13.14 38.87
CA ALA A 178 7.58 14.02 38.79
C ALA A 178 7.64 14.98 37.60
#